data_AF-A0A7W1VP28-F1
#
_entry.id   AF-A0A7W1VP28-F1
#
_cell.length_a   1.000
_cell.length_b   1.000
_cell.length_c   1.000
_cell.angle_alpha   90.00
_cell.angle_beta   90.00
_cell.angle_gamma   90.00
#
_symmetry.space_group_name_H-M   'P 1'
#
loop_
_entity.id
_entity.type
_entity.pdbx_description
1 polymer ?
#
loop_
_entity_poly.entity_id
_entity_poly.type
_entity_poly.pdbx_seq_one_letter_code
_entity_poly.pdbx_strand_id
1 'polypeptide(L)'
;MIVDVHSHAWDPGLRPAYRDVYYNNHETGGGLIQDALTHLVNAVEWIVGPTGKGFCAARHQALEGVEVEDTACVTAQNGDTLVSYSLNQFQLPNETAIQILKSNRATLQSVRSGKQVFIM
;
A
#
# COMPACT_ATOMS: atom_id res chain seq x y z
N MET A 1 -0.64 14.19 -14.74
CA MET A 1 -0.37 14.37 -13.29
C MET A 1 0.28 13.11 -12.78
N ILE A 2 1.18 13.17 -11.80
CA ILE A 2 1.81 11.97 -11.22
C ILE A 2 1.43 11.89 -9.74
N VAL A 3 1.11 10.69 -9.27
CA VAL A 3 0.95 10.39 -7.85
C VAL A 3 1.91 9.28 -7.46
N ASP A 4 2.76 9.56 -6.49
CA ASP A 4 3.69 8.57 -5.94
C ASP A 4 3.23 8.20 -4.52
N VAL A 5 3.07 6.90 -4.28
CA VAL A 5 2.62 6.36 -3.00
C VAL A 5 3.70 5.43 -2.47
N HIS A 6 4.18 5.75 -1.28
CA HIS A 6 5.08 4.90 -0.52
C HIS A 6 4.38 4.49 0.77
N SER A 7 4.29 3.20 1.04
CA SER A 7 3.75 2.74 2.32
C SER A 7 4.61 1.64 2.90
N HIS A 8 5.20 1.96 4.02
CA HIS A 8 5.92 1.03 4.85
C HIS A 8 5.03 0.82 6.05
N ALA A 9 4.20 -0.20 5.98
CA ALA A 9 3.24 -0.46 7.04
C ALA A 9 3.48 -1.87 7.47
N TRP A 10 4.19 -2.07 8.60
CA TRP A 10 4.08 -3.23 9.49
C TRP A 10 5.39 -3.53 10.23
N ASP A 11 5.27 -3.62 11.54
CA ASP A 11 6.24 -4.25 12.44
C ASP A 11 5.54 -5.50 12.97
N PRO A 12 6.11 -6.71 12.84
CA PRO A 12 5.58 -7.91 13.47
C PRO A 12 5.26 -7.73 14.97
N GLY A 13 5.98 -6.84 15.66
CA GLY A 13 5.71 -6.47 17.06
C GLY A 13 4.37 -5.75 17.29
N LEU A 14 3.80 -5.09 16.28
CA LEU A 14 2.48 -4.43 16.36
C LEU A 14 1.32 -5.38 16.06
N ARG A 15 1.57 -6.48 15.34
CA ARG A 15 0.55 -7.47 14.92
C ARG A 15 1.10 -8.89 14.98
N PRO A 16 1.38 -9.42 16.18
CA PRO A 16 2.02 -10.74 16.33
C PRO A 16 1.16 -11.91 15.82
N ALA A 17 -0.17 -11.75 15.77
CA ALA A 17 -1.13 -12.81 15.42
C ALA A 17 -1.41 -12.95 13.91
N TYR A 18 -0.67 -12.27 13.04
CA TYR A 18 -0.97 -12.23 11.60
C TYR A 18 -0.97 -13.57 10.88
N ARG A 19 -0.21 -14.52 11.42
CA ARG A 19 -0.12 -15.90 10.94
C ARG A 19 -1.38 -16.70 11.24
N ASP A 20 -2.16 -16.25 12.23
CA ASP A 20 -3.31 -16.97 12.78
C ASP A 20 -4.66 -16.34 12.38
N VAL A 21 -4.63 -15.31 11.52
CA VAL A 21 -5.82 -14.60 11.03
C VAL A 21 -5.88 -14.61 9.51
N TYR A 22 -6.90 -13.97 8.95
CA TYR A 22 -7.16 -13.91 7.49
C TYR A 22 -5.96 -13.47 6.65
N TYR A 23 -5.02 -12.73 7.24
CA TYR A 23 -3.84 -12.22 6.54
C TYR A 23 -2.98 -13.35 5.93
N ASN A 24 -2.97 -14.54 6.52
CA ASN A 24 -2.11 -15.65 6.12
C ASN A 24 -2.44 -16.31 4.77
N ASN A 25 -3.62 -16.03 4.19
CA ASN A 25 -4.13 -16.74 3.02
C ASN A 25 -4.91 -15.80 2.08
N HIS A 26 -4.61 -15.87 0.78
CA HIS A 26 -5.31 -15.12 -0.26
C HIS A 26 -6.81 -15.42 -0.33
N GLU A 27 -7.24 -16.65 -0.06
CA GLU A 27 -8.65 -17.04 -0.11
C GLU A 27 -9.50 -16.32 0.95
N THR A 28 -8.86 -15.89 2.05
CA THR A 28 -9.51 -15.17 3.15
C THR A 28 -9.33 -13.65 3.07
N GLY A 29 -8.73 -13.12 1.99
CA GLY A 29 -8.45 -11.69 1.85
C GLY A 29 -7.05 -11.27 2.31
N GLY A 30 -6.14 -12.23 2.53
CA GLY A 30 -4.81 -11.97 3.08
C GLY A 30 -3.78 -11.50 2.07
N GLY A 31 -2.58 -11.20 2.58
CA GLY A 31 -1.48 -10.62 1.81
C GLY A 31 -1.56 -9.11 1.67
N LEU A 32 -0.40 -8.51 1.38
CA LEU A 32 -0.25 -7.07 1.20
C LEU A 32 -1.22 -6.51 0.17
N ILE A 33 -1.47 -7.21 -0.94
CA ILE A 33 -2.30 -6.68 -2.01
C ILE A 33 -3.74 -6.52 -1.54
N GLN A 34 -4.33 -7.57 -0.96
CA GLN A 34 -5.75 -7.57 -0.59
C GLN A 34 -5.99 -6.78 0.70
N ASP A 35 -5.09 -6.91 1.68
CA ASP A 35 -5.22 -6.26 2.99
C ASP A 35 -4.77 -4.80 2.98
N ALA A 36 -3.58 -4.49 2.44
CA ALA A 36 -2.95 -3.18 2.62
C ALA A 36 -3.09 -2.26 1.40
N LEU A 37 -2.79 -2.76 0.20
CA LEU A 37 -2.76 -1.95 -1.02
C LEU A 37 -4.16 -1.44 -1.39
N THR A 38 -5.21 -2.23 -1.18
CA THR A 38 -6.60 -1.82 -1.44
C THR A 38 -6.98 -0.51 -0.75
N HIS A 39 -6.52 -0.28 0.49
CA HIS A 39 -6.75 0.97 1.20
C HIS A 39 -6.09 2.18 0.50
N LEU A 40 -4.88 2.01 -0.02
CA LEU A 40 -4.16 3.08 -0.72
C LEU A 40 -4.71 3.34 -2.10
N VAL A 41 -5.09 2.27 -2.83
CA VAL A 41 -5.79 2.40 -4.11
C VAL A 41 -7.07 3.19 -3.92
N ASN A 42 -7.91 2.82 -2.95
CA ASN A 42 -9.13 3.56 -2.64
C ASN A 42 -8.82 5.02 -2.27
N ALA A 43 -7.83 5.29 -1.41
CA ALA A 43 -7.47 6.66 -1.05
C ALA A 43 -7.04 7.51 -2.25
N VAL A 44 -6.27 6.94 -3.19
CA VAL A 44 -5.88 7.63 -4.43
C VAL A 44 -7.09 7.83 -5.35
N GLU A 45 -7.97 6.84 -5.49
CA GLU A 45 -9.17 6.96 -6.33
C GLU A 45 -10.11 8.08 -5.87
N TRP A 46 -10.22 8.30 -4.55
CA TRP A 46 -10.93 9.44 -3.98
C TRP A 46 -10.35 10.80 -4.40
N ILE A 47 -9.06 10.85 -4.74
CA ILE A 47 -8.35 12.09 -5.08
C ILE A 47 -8.31 12.33 -6.59
N VAL A 48 -8.02 11.28 -7.38
CA VAL A 48 -7.71 11.41 -8.82
C VAL A 48 -8.65 10.65 -9.75
N GLY A 49 -9.65 9.96 -9.20
CA GLY A 49 -10.62 9.16 -9.96
C GLY A 49 -10.23 7.69 -10.12
N PRO A 50 -11.09 6.88 -10.77
CA PRO A 50 -10.99 5.42 -10.75
C PRO A 50 -9.74 4.89 -11.45
N THR A 51 -9.23 3.76 -10.96
CA THR A 51 -8.12 3.03 -11.58
C THR A 51 -8.62 2.29 -12.82
N GLY A 52 -7.99 2.53 -13.97
CA GLY A 52 -8.35 1.89 -15.23
C GLY A 52 -7.53 0.64 -15.54
N LYS A 53 -6.20 0.73 -15.42
CA LYS A 53 -5.27 -0.38 -15.66
C LYS A 53 -3.99 -0.20 -14.88
N GLY A 54 -3.26 -1.29 -14.68
CA GLY A 54 -1.96 -1.24 -14.04
C GLY A 54 -1.14 -2.50 -14.27
N PHE A 55 0.09 -2.47 -13.77
CA PHE A 55 1.00 -3.59 -13.68
C PHE A 55 1.45 -3.74 -12.23
N CYS A 56 1.48 -4.97 -11.74
CA CYS A 56 1.89 -5.30 -10.37
C CYS A 56 3.01 -6.34 -10.39
N ALA A 57 4.08 -6.06 -9.64
CA ALA A 57 5.06 -7.05 -9.25
C ALA A 57 5.06 -7.17 -7.73
N ALA A 58 4.76 -8.35 -7.21
CA ALA A 58 4.72 -8.62 -5.77
C ALA A 58 5.54 -9.86 -5.40
N ARG A 59 6.05 -9.89 -4.17
CA ARG A 59 6.87 -10.97 -3.62
C ARG A 59 6.62 -11.11 -2.12
N HIS A 60 6.91 -12.30 -1.64
CA HIS A 60 7.17 -12.56 -0.22
C HIS A 60 8.67 -12.37 0.04
N GLN A 61 9.04 -11.54 1.02
CA GLN A 61 10.44 -11.17 1.29
C GLN A 61 10.86 -11.34 2.75
N ALA A 62 9.97 -11.20 3.75
CA ALA A 62 10.39 -11.13 5.15
C ALA A 62 9.41 -11.71 6.20
N LEU A 63 8.09 -11.64 5.99
CA LEU A 63 7.11 -12.03 7.00
C LEU A 63 7.03 -13.55 7.17
N GLU A 64 7.83 -14.12 8.07
CA GLU A 64 7.91 -15.59 8.20
C GLU A 64 6.53 -16.23 8.47
N GLY A 65 6.35 -17.53 8.22
CA GLY A 65 5.14 -18.27 8.61
C GLY A 65 3.86 -17.94 7.83
N VAL A 66 3.96 -17.16 6.75
CA VAL A 66 2.93 -17.00 5.72
C VAL A 66 3.58 -17.07 4.34
N GLU A 67 2.83 -17.38 3.29
CA GLU A 67 3.34 -17.42 1.90
C GLU A 67 2.80 -16.26 1.05
N VAL A 68 1.91 -15.45 1.61
CA VAL A 68 1.35 -14.27 0.95
C VAL A 68 2.42 -13.20 0.75
N GLU A 69 2.22 -12.34 -0.23
CA GLU A 69 3.13 -11.23 -0.50
C GLU A 69 3.13 -10.19 0.62
N ASP A 70 4.31 -9.67 0.91
CA ASP A 70 4.59 -8.61 1.90
C ASP A 70 5.39 -7.44 1.29
N THR A 71 5.67 -7.52 -0.02
CA THR A 71 6.29 -6.48 -0.84
C THR A 71 5.57 -6.37 -2.19
N ALA A 72 5.23 -5.15 -2.61
CA ALA A 72 4.69 -4.90 -3.94
C ALA A 72 5.16 -3.58 -4.54
N CYS A 73 5.37 -3.58 -5.86
CA CYS A 73 5.52 -2.41 -6.70
C CYS A 73 4.43 -2.42 -7.77
N VAL A 74 3.64 -1.35 -7.84
CA VAL A 74 2.50 -1.22 -8.75
C VAL A 74 2.60 0.08 -9.52
N THR A 75 2.37 0.01 -10.83
CA THR A 75 2.09 1.20 -11.64
C THR A 75 0.66 1.14 -12.13
N ALA A 76 -0.05 2.26 -12.10
CA ALA A 76 -1.45 2.34 -12.47
C ALA A 76 -1.75 3.62 -13.26
N GLN A 77 -2.85 3.57 -14.00
CA GLN A 77 -3.41 4.70 -14.72
C GLN A 77 -4.82 5.00 -14.20
N ASN A 78 -5.01 6.24 -13.73
CA ASN A 78 -6.29 6.79 -13.26
C ASN A 78 -6.68 7.95 -14.18
N GLY A 79 -7.39 7.66 -15.27
CA GLY A 79 -7.59 8.60 -16.36
C GLY A 79 -6.25 9.09 -16.95
N ASP A 80 -6.00 10.41 -16.90
CA ASP A 80 -4.75 11.05 -17.34
C ASP A 80 -3.67 11.13 -16.25
N THR A 81 -3.92 10.51 -15.09
CA THR A 81 -2.98 10.46 -13.97
C THR A 81 -2.22 9.14 -13.99
N LEU A 82 -0.89 9.23 -13.86
CA LEU A 82 -0.03 8.08 -13.65
C LEU A 82 0.23 7.93 -12.15
N VAL A 83 0.10 6.71 -11.64
CA VAL A 83 0.26 6.43 -10.21
C VAL A 83 1.32 5.35 -10.02
N SER A 84 2.20 5.53 -9.03
CA SER A 84 3.10 4.50 -8.55
C SER A 84 2.79 4.15 -7.09
N TYR A 85 2.84 2.87 -6.76
CA TYR A 85 2.75 2.38 -5.38
C TYR A 85 3.97 1.52 -5.09
N SER A 86 4.67 1.82 -4.00
CA SER A 86 5.78 1.01 -3.48
C SER A 86 5.50 0.66 -2.02
N LEU A 87 5.31 -0.62 -1.72
CA LEU A 87 4.93 -1.09 -0.39
C LEU A 87 5.85 -2.19 0.13
N ASN A 88 6.20 -2.09 1.41
CA ASN A 88 6.80 -3.15 2.22
C ASN A 88 6.06 -3.25 3.56
N GLN A 89 5.75 -4.47 4.01
CA GLN A 89 5.13 -4.73 5.30
C GLN A 89 6.12 -5.21 6.37
N PHE A 90 7.35 -4.73 6.37
CA PHE A 90 8.33 -5.10 7.40
C PHE A 90 9.33 -3.99 7.69
N GLN A 91 9.15 -2.82 7.08
CA GLN A 91 10.10 -1.74 7.14
C GLN A 91 9.62 -0.67 8.13
N LEU A 92 10.54 -0.23 8.99
CA LEU A 92 10.36 0.90 9.88
C LEU A 92 10.85 2.20 9.20
N PRO A 93 10.25 3.36 9.54
CA PRO A 93 9.08 3.55 10.40
C PRO A 93 7.77 3.14 9.73
N ASN A 94 6.71 2.92 10.53
CA ASN A 94 5.36 2.74 10.00
C ASN A 94 4.83 4.07 9.44
N GLU A 95 4.97 4.24 8.13
CA GLU A 95 4.70 5.49 7.43
C GLU A 95 4.05 5.23 6.07
N THR A 96 3.03 6.04 5.77
CA THR A 96 2.45 6.14 4.44
C THR A 96 2.62 7.58 3.95
N ALA A 97 3.23 7.73 2.78
CA ALA A 97 3.37 9.00 2.08
C ALA A 97 2.64 8.94 0.73
N ILE A 98 1.83 9.96 0.45
CA ILE A 98 1.19 10.19 -0.85
C ILE A 98 1.66 11.55 -1.36
N GLN A 99 2.34 11.54 -2.50
CA GLN A 99 2.86 12.73 -3.15
C GLN A 99 2.15 12.96 -4.48
N ILE A 100 1.58 14.15 -4.66
CA ILE A 100 0.85 14.54 -5.86
C ILE A 100 1.65 15.63 -6.58
N LEU A 101 2.10 15.31 -7.79
CA LEU A 101 2.96 16.13 -8.62
C LEU A 101 2.17 16.70 -9.81
N LYS A 102 2.04 18.02 -9.85
CA LYS A 102 1.34 18.74 -10.93
C LYS A 102 2.26 19.77 -11.59
N SER A 103 2.29 19.79 -12.92
CA SER A 103 3.27 20.52 -13.74
C SER A 103 3.17 22.05 -13.68
N ASN A 104 2.23 22.64 -12.92
CA ASN A 104 1.93 24.06 -13.03
C ASN A 104 1.76 24.85 -11.72
N ARG A 105 2.46 24.50 -10.62
CA ARG A 105 2.88 25.40 -9.49
C ARG A 105 2.84 24.80 -8.06
N ALA A 106 2.57 23.53 -7.84
CA ALA A 106 2.64 22.98 -6.48
C ALA A 106 2.81 21.45 -6.46
N THR A 107 3.57 20.98 -5.48
CA THR A 107 3.56 19.60 -5.00
C THR A 107 2.72 19.57 -3.72
N LEU A 108 1.74 18.67 -3.65
CA LEU A 108 1.06 18.35 -2.40
C LEU A 108 1.64 17.04 -1.88
N GLN A 109 2.14 17.04 -0.66
CA GLN A 109 2.63 15.84 0.01
C GLN A 109 1.86 15.65 1.31
N SER A 110 1.29 14.47 1.49
CA SER A 110 0.71 14.03 2.75
C SER A 110 1.56 12.89 3.28
N VAL A 111 2.07 13.03 4.50
CA VAL A 111 2.78 11.97 5.22
C VAL A 111 2.01 11.66 6.48
N ARG A 112 1.69 10.38 6.66
CA ARG A 112 1.10 9.86 7.88
C ARG A 112 2.09 8.90 8.52
N SER A 113 2.59 9.29 9.70
CA SER A 113 3.44 8.45 10.54
C SER A 113 2.70 8.18 11.86
N GLY A 114 2.72 6.93 12.33
CA GLY A 114 2.11 6.58 13.63
C GLY A 114 1.62 5.13 13.73
N LYS A 115 1.08 4.76 14.90
CA LYS A 115 0.45 3.45 15.09
C LYS A 115 -0.85 3.40 14.28
N GLN A 116 -0.94 2.50 13.31
CA GLN A 116 -2.20 2.21 12.63
C GLN A 116 -3.16 1.51 13.61
N VAL A 117 -4.23 2.21 14.01
CA VAL A 117 -5.41 1.60 14.65
C VAL A 117 -6.32 1.15 13.51
N PHE A 118 -6.48 -0.16 13.33
CA PHE A 118 -7.55 -0.71 12.51
C PHE A 118 -8.64 -1.21 13.45
N ILE A 119 -9.88 -0.85 13.14
CA ILE A 119 -11.07 -1.38 13.77
C ILE A 119 -11.32 -2.73 13.09
N MET A 120 -11.13 -3.83 13.83
CA MET A 120 -11.68 -5.13 13.47
C MET A 120 -13.18 -5.15 13.78
#